data_AF-A0A955WV74-F1
#
_entry.id   AF-A0A955WV74-F1
#
_cell.length_a   1.000
_cell.length_b   1.000
_cell.length_c   1.000
_cell.angle_alpha   90.00
_cell.angle_beta   90.00
_cell.angle_gamma   90.00
#
_symmetry.space_group_name_H-M   'P 1'
#
loop_
_entity.id
_entity.type
_entity.pdbx_description
1 polymer ?
#
loop_
_entity_poly.entity_id
_entity_poly.type
_entity_poly.pdbx_seq_one_letter_code
_entity_poly.pdbx_strand_id
1 'polypeptide(L)'
;MRTTIRLNLNQRAVIFRDGLPERALGPGVHKLWGAPIEKLVFDVDDVFIEAPAAVRAVIPADWHATVEVGPRQRGVVFRDGQPVNVIKPGVHRMWTLDEGVRLELVDLDGAPPTDERVLNLMGGEVLRTIVGQHQRGLLFVNGRLEQVLGPGRHVLWNLPDAPTSVVAVDMRRQILAVTGQELMTKDKVTLRLSLAVEWAPKDPALHQRATADPKAAVYAMAQLALRDFVAGVTLDELL
;
A
#
# COMPACT_ATOMS: atom_id res chain seq x y z
N MET A 1 22.97 52.57 5.96
CA MET A 1 21.53 52.38 6.22
C MET A 1 21.38 51.36 7.36
N ARG A 2 20.35 51.46 8.21
CA ARG A 2 20.13 50.50 9.33
C ARG A 2 18.93 49.62 9.00
N THR A 3 19.13 48.31 8.95
CA THR A 3 18.07 47.33 8.69
C THR A 3 17.79 46.57 9.97
N THR A 4 16.52 46.49 10.38
CA THR A 4 16.10 45.70 11.54
C THR A 4 15.31 44.49 11.06
N ILE A 5 15.78 43.29 11.38
CA ILE A 5 15.11 42.03 11.09
C ILE A 5 14.50 41.52 12.40
N ARG A 6 13.22 41.16 12.38
CA ARG A 6 12.52 40.49 13.47
C ARG A 6 12.19 39.08 13.02
N LEU A 7 12.52 38.10 13.85
CA LEU A 7 12.26 36.68 13.62
C LEU A 7 11.50 36.11 14.82
N ASN A 8 10.42 35.40 14.54
CA ASN A 8 9.64 34.69 15.56
C ASN A 8 10.42 33.48 16.10
N LEU A 9 9.93 32.87 17.18
CA LEU A 9 10.57 31.71 17.83
C LEU A 9 10.79 30.53 16.86
N ASN A 10 9.77 30.25 16.03
CA ASN A 10 9.79 29.21 15.01
C ASN A 10 10.50 29.64 13.72
N GLN A 11 11.12 30.82 13.67
CA GLN A 11 11.79 31.30 12.46
C GLN A 11 13.30 31.25 12.57
N ARG A 12 13.95 30.84 11.48
CA ARG A 12 15.38 31.05 11.22
C ARG A 12 15.52 31.85 9.95
N ALA A 13 16.61 32.59 9.78
CA ALA A 13 16.86 33.25 8.51
C ALA A 13 18.31 33.18 8.10
N VAL A 14 18.57 33.08 6.81
CA VAL A 14 19.90 33.33 6.24
C VAL A 14 19.87 34.70 5.58
N ILE A 15 20.84 35.55 5.92
CA ILE A 15 21.00 36.86 5.28
C ILE A 15 22.01 36.77 4.14
N PHE A 16 21.79 37.60 3.12
CA PHE A 16 22.61 37.65 1.92
C PHE A 16 23.20 39.05 1.75
N ARG A 17 24.42 39.09 1.24
CA ARG A 17 25.11 40.30 0.81
C ARG A 17 25.67 40.07 -0.59
N ASP A 18 25.33 40.98 -1.50
CA ASP A 18 25.72 40.89 -2.91
C ASP A 18 25.39 39.52 -3.54
N GLY A 19 24.23 38.96 -3.16
CA GLY A 19 23.75 37.65 -3.64
C GLY A 19 24.38 36.42 -2.98
N LEU A 20 25.33 36.58 -2.06
CA LEU A 20 25.99 35.49 -1.36
C LEU A 20 25.46 35.33 0.07
N PRO A 21 25.20 34.08 0.53
CA PRO A 21 24.78 33.83 1.90
C PRO A 21 25.92 34.20 2.87
N GLU A 22 25.64 35.08 3.83
CA GLU A 22 26.64 35.61 4.76
C GLU A 22 26.58 34.89 6.11
N ARG A 23 25.39 34.78 6.73
CA ARG A 23 25.20 34.11 8.03
C ARG A 23 23.75 33.74 8.29
N ALA A 24 23.53 32.72 9.12
CA ALA A 24 22.22 32.43 9.69
C ALA A 24 21.93 33.26 10.94
N LEU A 25 20.64 33.49 11.21
CA LEU A 25 20.10 34.23 12.34
C LEU A 25 19.05 33.37 13.05
N GLY A 26 19.17 33.32 14.38
CA GLY A 26 18.18 32.72 15.27
C GLY A 26 16.99 33.66 15.53
N PRO A 27 16.05 33.27 16.40
CA PRO A 27 14.88 34.07 16.71
C PRO A 27 15.29 35.38 17.42
N GLY A 28 14.42 36.39 17.37
CA GLY A 28 14.64 37.68 18.04
C GLY A 28 14.84 38.87 17.09
N VAL A 29 15.41 39.95 17.62
CA VAL A 29 15.55 41.24 16.92
C VAL A 29 17.01 41.49 16.58
N HIS A 30 17.31 41.51 15.28
CA HIS A 30 18.67 41.69 14.74
C HIS A 30 18.79 43.06 14.09
N LYS A 31 19.74 43.87 14.56
CA LYS A 31 20.04 45.21 14.01
C LYS A 31 21.30 45.12 13.16
N LEU A 32 21.14 45.31 11.86
CA LEU A 32 22.21 45.20 10.86
C LEU A 32 22.55 46.60 10.31
N TRP A 33 23.83 46.81 10.05
CA TRP A 33 24.37 48.06 9.53
C TRP A 33 25.03 47.81 8.18
N GLY A 34 24.82 48.72 7.21
CA GLY A 34 25.54 48.71 5.94
C GLY A 34 24.63 48.82 4.73
N ALA A 35 25.03 48.11 3.67
CA ALA A 35 24.30 47.96 2.40
C ALA A 35 22.93 47.27 2.61
N PRO A 36 22.02 47.32 1.62
CA PRO A 36 20.81 46.51 1.62
C PRO A 36 21.13 45.03 1.83
N ILE A 37 20.33 44.36 2.65
CA ILE A 37 20.51 42.94 3.00
C ILE A 37 19.25 42.21 2.59
N GLU A 38 19.40 41.19 1.76
CA GLU A 38 18.32 40.24 1.45
C GLU A 38 18.27 39.15 2.52
N LYS A 39 17.12 38.50 2.66
CA LYS A 39 16.94 37.42 3.64
C LYS A 39 16.09 36.30 3.06
N LEU A 40 16.46 35.07 3.39
CA LEU A 40 15.63 33.88 3.25
C LEU A 40 15.20 33.44 4.65
N VAL A 41 13.90 33.37 4.89
CA VAL A 41 13.34 32.94 6.18
C VAL A 41 12.86 31.50 6.05
N PHE A 42 13.19 30.70 7.05
CA PHE A 42 12.74 29.32 7.23
C PHE A 42 11.75 29.28 8.39
N ASP A 43 10.69 28.51 8.23
CA ASP A 43 9.87 28.04 9.34
C ASP A 43 10.49 26.73 9.86
N VAL A 44 10.69 26.64 11.17
CA VAL A 44 11.21 25.44 11.84
C VAL A 44 10.11 24.39 11.98
N ASP A 45 8.85 24.80 11.91
CA ASP A 45 7.71 23.89 11.89
C ASP A 45 7.68 23.06 10.59
N ASP A 46 8.32 23.56 9.52
CA ASP A 46 8.70 22.78 8.35
C ASP A 46 9.96 21.97 8.67
N VAL A 47 9.74 20.71 9.07
CA VAL A 47 10.76 19.80 9.60
C VAL A 47 12.05 19.74 8.77
N PHE A 48 11.95 19.85 7.44
CA PHE A 48 13.07 19.71 6.53
C PHE A 48 13.57 21.05 5.96
N ILE A 49 14.90 21.13 5.79
CA ILE A 49 15.59 22.29 5.25
C ILE A 49 15.77 22.13 3.75
N GLU A 50 14.94 22.81 2.98
CA GLU A 50 15.06 22.91 1.53
C GLU A 50 15.77 24.20 1.13
N ALA A 51 17.07 24.11 0.83
CA ALA A 51 17.87 25.26 0.43
C ALA A 51 19.08 24.87 -0.46
N PRO A 52 19.58 25.79 -1.31
CA PRO A 52 20.82 25.59 -2.06
C PRO A 52 22.01 25.27 -1.16
N ALA A 53 23.01 24.54 -1.69
CA ALA A 53 24.19 24.12 -0.93
C ALA A 53 24.91 25.29 -0.23
N ALA A 54 25.06 26.44 -0.90
CA ALA A 54 25.68 27.64 -0.35
C ALA A 54 24.93 28.18 0.88
N VAL A 55 23.59 28.15 0.85
CA VAL A 55 22.76 28.58 1.98
C VAL A 55 22.89 27.60 3.14
N ARG A 56 22.88 26.29 2.86
CA ARG A 56 23.06 25.26 3.89
C ARG A 56 24.42 25.32 4.57
N ALA A 57 25.46 25.81 3.88
CA ALA A 57 26.81 25.92 4.44
C ALA A 57 26.94 26.98 5.53
N VAL A 58 26.05 27.97 5.57
CA VAL A 58 26.07 29.04 6.59
C VAL A 58 25.10 28.80 7.75
N ILE A 59 24.29 27.73 7.69
CA ILE A 59 23.43 27.32 8.80
C ILE A 59 24.28 26.57 9.84
N PRO A 60 24.23 26.97 11.12
CA PRO A 60 24.96 26.29 12.19
C PRO A 60 24.65 24.79 12.24
N ALA A 61 25.70 23.97 12.34
CA ALA A 61 25.58 22.51 12.30
C ALA A 61 24.84 21.93 13.51
N ASP A 62 24.77 22.65 14.63
CA ASP A 62 24.02 22.31 15.84
C ASP A 62 22.50 22.56 15.69
N TRP A 63 22.06 23.23 14.63
CA TRP A 63 20.63 23.48 14.36
C TRP A 63 19.97 22.38 13.54
N HIS A 64 20.76 21.52 12.90
CA HIS A 64 20.21 20.52 11.98
C HIS A 64 20.99 19.21 12.01
N ALA A 65 20.31 18.12 11.68
CA ALA A 65 20.94 16.85 11.36
C ALA A 65 20.76 16.51 9.88
N THR A 66 21.72 15.76 9.33
CA THR A 66 21.54 15.11 8.03
C THR A 66 21.12 13.67 8.26
N VAL A 67 20.05 13.25 7.61
CA VAL A 67 19.51 11.90 7.67
C VAL A 67 19.52 11.31 6.26
N GLU A 68 20.05 10.11 6.14
CA GLU A 68 20.03 9.34 4.90
C GLU A 68 18.92 8.29 4.97
N VAL A 69 18.02 8.31 4.01
CA VAL A 69 16.99 7.29 3.81
C VAL A 69 17.39 6.44 2.64
N GLY A 70 17.64 5.15 2.88
CA GLY A 70 18.06 4.20 1.85
C GLY A 70 17.01 3.93 0.78
N PRO A 71 17.39 3.34 -0.37
CA PRO A 71 16.49 3.10 -1.51
C PRO A 71 15.30 2.20 -1.17
N ARG A 72 15.48 1.25 -0.25
CA ARG A 72 14.42 0.34 0.25
C ARG A 72 13.93 0.74 1.63
N GLN A 73 13.95 2.04 1.93
CA GLN A 73 13.47 2.58 3.19
C GLN A 73 12.48 3.73 2.99
N ARG A 74 11.74 4.01 4.05
CA ARG A 74 10.99 5.25 4.25
C ARG A 74 11.35 5.85 5.60
N GLY A 75 11.47 7.18 5.65
CA GLY A 75 11.61 7.88 6.93
C GLY A 75 10.24 8.33 7.41
N VAL A 76 9.81 7.86 8.59
CA VAL A 76 8.59 8.32 9.23
C VAL A 76 8.95 9.41 10.22
N VAL A 77 8.43 10.61 9.98
CA VAL A 77 8.63 11.77 10.84
C VAL A 77 7.55 11.79 11.89
N PHE A 78 7.94 11.84 13.15
CA PHE A 78 7.05 12.07 14.27
C PHE A 78 7.31 13.43 14.89
N ARG A 79 6.25 14.11 15.33
CA ARG A 79 6.30 15.27 16.23
C ARG A 79 5.45 14.94 17.45
N ASP A 80 6.05 15.02 18.64
CA ASP A 80 5.40 14.70 19.92
C ASP A 80 4.72 13.31 19.92
N GLY A 81 5.38 12.32 19.31
CA GLY A 81 4.89 10.95 19.20
C GLY A 81 3.76 10.73 18.18
N GLN A 82 3.32 11.76 17.45
CA GLN A 82 2.37 11.64 16.35
C GLN A 82 3.12 11.60 15.01
N PRO A 83 2.87 10.63 14.13
CA PRO A 83 3.46 10.64 12.80
C PRO A 83 2.81 11.76 11.97
N VAL A 84 3.64 12.61 11.38
CA VAL A 84 3.19 13.80 10.64
C VAL A 84 3.57 13.75 9.16
N ASN A 85 4.59 12.96 8.80
CA ASN A 85 5.03 12.84 7.41
C ASN A 85 5.77 11.52 7.16
N VAL A 86 5.82 11.09 5.89
CA VAL A 86 6.65 9.98 5.41
C VAL A 86 7.49 10.46 4.23
N ILE A 87 8.81 10.36 4.36
CA ILE A 87 9.76 10.79 3.35
C ILE A 87 10.33 9.62 2.54
N LYS A 88 10.61 9.91 1.27
CA LYS A 88 11.19 9.00 0.29
C LYS A 88 12.71 8.86 0.45
N PRO A 89 13.32 7.86 -0.21
CA PRO A 89 14.77 7.70 -0.25
C PRO A 89 15.49 8.98 -0.68
N GLY A 90 16.63 9.24 -0.06
CA GLY A 90 17.42 10.44 -0.31
C GLY A 90 18.12 10.95 0.94
N VAL A 91 18.89 12.03 0.74
CA VAL A 91 19.58 12.73 1.81
C VAL A 91 18.75 13.95 2.21
N HIS A 92 18.26 13.94 3.44
CA HIS A 92 17.39 14.96 4.00
C HIS A 92 18.12 15.72 5.10
N ARG A 93 17.85 17.02 5.22
CA ARG A 93 18.33 17.81 6.36
C ARG A 93 17.14 18.23 7.19
N MET A 94 17.20 17.95 8.49
CA MET A 94 16.09 18.14 9.41
C MET A 94 16.49 19.10 10.52
N TRP A 95 15.61 20.02 10.90
CA TRP A 95 15.82 20.84 12.08
C TRP A 95 15.86 19.96 13.35
N THR A 96 16.83 20.21 14.21
CA THR A 96 16.98 19.54 15.52
C THR A 96 16.67 20.47 16.69
N LEU A 97 16.02 21.58 16.40
CA LEU A 97 15.71 22.63 17.37
C LEU A 97 14.47 22.32 18.23
N ASP A 98 13.68 21.33 17.81
CA ASP A 98 12.50 20.82 18.50
C ASP A 98 12.79 19.36 18.90
N GLU A 99 12.93 19.10 20.21
CA GLU A 99 13.18 17.76 20.75
C GLU A 99 11.99 16.80 20.52
N GLY A 100 10.79 17.34 20.26
CA GLY A 100 9.61 16.55 19.92
C GLY A 100 9.68 15.92 18.53
N VAL A 101 10.58 16.40 17.66
CA VAL A 101 10.74 15.88 16.29
C VAL A 101 11.73 14.73 16.26
N ARG A 102 11.27 13.58 15.78
CA ARG A 102 12.07 12.37 15.61
C ARG A 102 11.79 11.70 14.27
N LEU A 103 12.76 10.97 13.76
CA LEU A 103 12.65 10.23 12.51
C LEU A 103 12.95 8.76 12.76
N GLU A 104 12.05 7.89 12.32
CA GLU A 104 12.23 6.43 12.36
C GLU A 104 12.33 5.89 10.93
N LEU A 105 13.26 4.97 10.69
CA LEU A 105 13.39 4.32 9.38
C LEU A 105 12.55 3.04 9.35
N VAL A 106 11.75 2.91 8.30
CA VAL A 106 10.97 1.71 7.98
C VAL A 106 11.62 1.01 6.79
N ASP A 107 11.95 -0.27 6.97
CA ASP A 107 12.46 -1.14 5.92
C ASP A 107 11.33 -1.71 5.06
N LEU A 108 11.44 -1.56 3.74
CA LEU A 108 10.46 -2.04 2.77
C LEU A 108 10.63 -3.53 2.42
N ASP A 109 11.74 -4.16 2.82
CA ASP A 109 11.94 -5.61 2.75
C ASP A 109 11.33 -6.34 3.95
N GLY A 110 11.08 -5.60 5.03
CA GLY A 110 10.44 -6.11 6.25
C GLY A 110 8.91 -6.15 6.15
N ALA A 111 8.27 -6.43 7.29
CA ALA A 111 6.83 -6.29 7.39
C ALA A 111 6.41 -4.81 7.40
N PRO A 112 5.27 -4.45 6.79
CA PRO A 112 4.71 -3.11 6.93
C PRO A 112 4.50 -2.70 8.40
N PRO A 113 4.55 -1.40 8.73
CA PRO A 113 4.24 -0.91 10.06
C PRO A 113 2.86 -1.36 10.54
N THR A 114 2.69 -1.52 11.85
CA THR A 114 1.40 -1.85 12.45
C THR A 114 0.60 -0.64 12.90
N ASP A 115 1.23 0.52 13.03
CA ASP A 115 0.56 1.77 13.44
C ASP A 115 -0.29 2.32 12.28
N GLU A 116 -1.61 2.33 12.45
CA GLU A 116 -2.55 2.86 11.45
C GLU A 116 -2.25 4.29 11.03
N ARG A 117 -1.76 5.12 11.96
CA ARG A 117 -1.45 6.53 11.67
C ARG A 117 -0.31 6.63 10.67
N VAL A 118 0.70 5.77 10.80
CA VAL A 118 1.82 5.66 9.84
C VAL A 118 1.33 5.10 8.51
N LEU A 119 0.56 4.00 8.55
CA LEU A 119 0.01 3.39 7.34
C LEU A 119 -0.87 4.38 6.55
N ASN A 120 -1.58 5.28 7.23
CA ASN A 120 -2.43 6.29 6.57
C ASN A 120 -1.58 7.30 5.79
N LEU A 121 -0.43 7.71 6.31
CA LEU A 121 0.51 8.60 5.62
C LEU A 121 1.20 7.91 4.43
N MET A 122 1.44 6.60 4.51
CA MET A 122 2.02 5.82 3.40
C MET A 122 1.07 5.67 2.21
N GLY A 123 -0.23 5.88 2.41
CA GLY A 123 -1.22 5.94 1.33
C GLY A 123 -1.19 4.71 0.43
N GLY A 124 -0.92 4.91 -0.86
CA GLY A 124 -0.93 3.86 -1.88
C GLY A 124 0.25 2.87 -1.83
N GLU A 125 1.29 3.14 -1.03
CA GLU A 125 2.43 2.22 -0.86
C GLU A 125 2.10 0.99 0.00
N VAL A 126 0.90 0.96 0.60
CA VAL A 126 0.40 -0.16 1.41
C VAL A 126 -1.00 -0.59 0.94
N LEU A 127 -1.18 -1.89 0.73
CA LEU A 127 -2.48 -2.51 0.49
C LEU A 127 -3.03 -3.06 1.80
N ARG A 128 -4.26 -2.67 2.14
CA ARG A 128 -5.01 -3.23 3.26
C ARG A 128 -6.13 -4.10 2.71
N THR A 129 -6.23 -5.33 3.21
CA THR A 129 -7.32 -6.23 2.83
C THR A 129 -7.76 -7.09 4.00
N ILE A 130 -9.00 -7.56 3.95
CA ILE A 130 -9.56 -8.50 4.92
C ILE A 130 -9.98 -9.75 4.17
N VAL A 131 -9.39 -10.88 4.55
CA VAL A 131 -9.80 -12.19 4.04
C VAL A 131 -10.83 -12.77 5.00
N GLY A 132 -12.01 -13.10 4.50
CA GLY A 132 -13.09 -13.66 5.32
C GLY A 132 -12.73 -15.05 5.90
N GLN A 133 -13.40 -15.45 6.98
CA GLN A 133 -13.20 -16.76 7.64
C GLN A 133 -13.31 -17.96 6.70
N HIS A 134 -14.22 -17.86 5.74
CA HIS A 134 -14.49 -18.88 4.76
C HIS A 134 -13.73 -18.70 3.44
N GLN A 135 -12.82 -17.72 3.39
CA GLN A 135 -12.07 -17.38 2.20
C GLN A 135 -10.58 -17.74 2.36
N ARG A 136 -9.91 -17.78 1.21
CA ARG A 136 -8.45 -17.69 1.12
C ARG A 136 -8.10 -16.56 0.17
N GLY A 137 -7.16 -15.71 0.58
CA GLY A 137 -6.66 -14.61 -0.25
C GLY A 137 -5.47 -15.08 -1.07
N LEU A 138 -5.51 -14.93 -2.37
CA LEU A 138 -4.37 -15.19 -3.25
C LEU A 138 -3.58 -13.90 -3.42
N LEU A 139 -2.39 -13.84 -2.82
CA LEU A 139 -1.49 -12.71 -2.92
C LEU A 139 -0.71 -12.78 -4.23
N PHE A 140 -0.88 -11.75 -5.05
CA PHE A 140 -0.09 -11.56 -6.27
C PHE A 140 0.88 -10.40 -6.10
N VAL A 141 2.13 -10.61 -6.46
CA VAL A 141 3.15 -9.56 -6.59
C VAL A 141 3.66 -9.60 -8.02
N ASN A 142 3.66 -8.46 -8.72
CA ASN A 142 4.03 -8.41 -10.14
C ASN A 142 3.25 -9.41 -11.01
N GLY A 143 1.98 -9.66 -10.66
CA GLY A 143 1.09 -10.62 -11.34
C GLY A 143 1.41 -12.09 -11.10
N ARG A 144 2.40 -12.42 -10.25
CA ARG A 144 2.76 -13.79 -9.86
C ARG A 144 2.16 -14.13 -8.51
N LEU A 145 1.63 -15.34 -8.36
CA LEU A 145 1.12 -15.84 -7.09
C LEU A 145 2.30 -16.10 -6.15
N GLU A 146 2.39 -15.32 -5.07
CA GLU A 146 3.47 -15.45 -4.07
C GLU A 146 3.00 -16.23 -2.83
N GLN A 147 1.76 -15.99 -2.39
CA GLN A 147 1.28 -16.57 -1.13
C GLN A 147 -0.23 -16.80 -1.13
N VAL A 148 -0.67 -17.80 -0.36
CA VAL A 148 -2.07 -17.99 0.03
C VAL A 148 -2.27 -17.48 1.47
N LEU A 149 -3.03 -16.41 1.60
CA LEU A 149 -3.38 -15.75 2.86
C LEU A 149 -4.57 -16.46 3.53
N GLY A 150 -4.42 -16.69 4.84
CA GLY A 150 -5.50 -17.16 5.70
C GLY A 150 -6.50 -16.03 6.04
N PRO A 151 -7.59 -16.36 6.75
CA PRO A 151 -8.54 -15.37 7.23
C PRO A 151 -7.90 -14.32 8.15
N GLY A 152 -8.44 -13.11 8.10
CA GLY A 152 -8.00 -12.01 8.94
C GLY A 152 -7.62 -10.77 8.14
N ARG A 153 -7.15 -9.77 8.89
CA ARG A 153 -6.68 -8.50 8.35
C ARG A 153 -5.22 -8.65 7.91
N HIS A 154 -4.92 -8.20 6.69
CA HIS A 154 -3.59 -8.20 6.12
C HIS A 154 -3.20 -6.77 5.70
N VAL A 155 -1.97 -6.40 6.02
CA VAL A 155 -1.32 -5.17 5.53
C VAL A 155 -0.10 -5.61 4.75
N LEU A 156 -0.03 -5.22 3.49
CA LEU A 156 0.95 -5.68 2.52
C LEU A 156 1.61 -4.47 1.87
N TRP A 157 2.88 -4.57 1.51
CA TRP A 157 3.52 -3.56 0.68
C TRP A 157 2.89 -3.53 -0.71
N ASN A 158 2.73 -2.34 -1.27
CA ASN A 158 2.25 -2.11 -2.62
C ASN A 158 3.14 -1.06 -3.29
N LEU A 159 4.36 -1.47 -3.63
CA LEU A 159 5.38 -0.58 -4.16
C LEU A 159 5.25 -0.44 -5.68
N PRO A 160 5.63 0.70 -6.29
CA PRO A 160 5.53 0.89 -7.74
C PRO A 160 6.32 -0.13 -8.59
N ASP A 161 7.42 -0.66 -8.06
CA ASP A 161 8.29 -1.68 -8.67
C ASP A 161 7.86 -3.13 -8.33
N ALA A 162 6.92 -3.27 -7.39
CA ALA A 162 6.34 -4.55 -6.98
C ALA A 162 4.84 -4.39 -6.64
N PRO A 163 3.98 -4.00 -7.60
CA PRO A 163 2.54 -3.88 -7.40
C PRO A 163 1.95 -5.17 -6.86
N THR A 164 1.11 -5.02 -5.85
CA THR A 164 0.53 -6.11 -5.10
C THR A 164 -0.99 -6.11 -5.18
N SER A 165 -1.59 -7.28 -5.31
CA SER A 165 -3.05 -7.44 -5.30
C SER A 165 -3.46 -8.73 -4.58
N VAL A 166 -4.71 -8.76 -4.10
CA VAL A 166 -5.25 -9.94 -3.41
C VAL A 166 -6.59 -10.32 -4.02
N VAL A 167 -6.73 -11.58 -4.42
CA VAL A 167 -7.98 -12.16 -4.92
C VAL A 167 -8.54 -13.12 -3.88
N ALA A 168 -9.73 -12.85 -3.36
CA ALA A 168 -10.36 -13.74 -2.37
C ALA A 168 -11.15 -14.86 -3.07
N VAL A 169 -10.90 -16.10 -2.66
CA VAL A 169 -11.63 -17.30 -3.11
C VAL A 169 -12.49 -17.81 -1.97
N ASP A 170 -13.80 -17.97 -2.18
CA ASP A 170 -14.71 -18.60 -1.23
C ASP A 170 -14.52 -20.12 -1.26
N MET A 171 -14.19 -20.72 -0.12
CA MET A 171 -13.89 -22.14 0.02
C MET A 171 -15.09 -22.98 0.48
N ARG A 172 -16.29 -22.37 0.61
CA ARG A 172 -17.50 -23.09 1.04
C ARG A 172 -18.03 -23.97 -0.08
N ARG A 173 -18.82 -24.96 0.33
CA ARG A 173 -19.70 -25.70 -0.59
C ARG A 173 -20.77 -24.77 -1.13
N GLN A 174 -20.97 -24.86 -2.43
CA GLN A 174 -21.93 -24.09 -3.20
C GLN A 174 -22.77 -25.05 -4.02
N ILE A 175 -24.03 -24.71 -4.22
CA ILE A 175 -24.94 -25.45 -5.09
C ILE A 175 -24.95 -24.78 -6.46
N LEU A 176 -24.73 -25.58 -7.50
CA LEU A 176 -24.89 -25.20 -8.89
C LEU A 176 -26.06 -25.99 -9.48
N ALA A 177 -27.13 -25.29 -9.86
CA ALA A 177 -28.28 -25.91 -10.51
C ALA A 177 -28.05 -26.03 -12.03
N VAL A 178 -28.16 -27.24 -12.57
CA VAL A 178 -28.22 -27.49 -14.01
C VAL A 178 -29.66 -27.83 -14.34
N THR A 179 -30.38 -26.88 -14.92
CA THR A 179 -31.84 -26.98 -15.08
C THR A 179 -32.23 -27.37 -16.50
N GLY A 180 -33.35 -28.08 -16.60
CA GLY A 180 -34.07 -28.28 -17.85
C GLY A 180 -33.28 -28.97 -18.98
N GLN A 181 -32.45 -29.95 -18.64
CA GLN A 181 -31.74 -30.76 -19.63
C GLN A 181 -32.71 -31.73 -20.31
N GLU A 182 -32.86 -31.61 -21.62
CA GLU A 182 -33.60 -32.57 -22.44
C GLU A 182 -32.66 -33.70 -22.87
N LEU A 183 -32.98 -34.91 -22.44
CA LEU A 183 -32.15 -36.10 -22.60
C LEU A 183 -33.01 -37.28 -23.07
N MET A 184 -32.35 -38.27 -23.66
CA MET A 184 -33.01 -39.48 -24.14
C MET A 184 -32.38 -40.69 -23.48
N THR A 185 -33.21 -41.58 -22.95
CA THR A 185 -32.79 -42.84 -22.33
C THR A 185 -32.39 -43.88 -23.37
N LYS A 186 -31.79 -44.99 -22.93
CA LYS A 186 -31.38 -46.11 -23.78
C LYS A 186 -32.54 -46.72 -24.59
N ASP A 187 -33.74 -46.73 -24.02
CA ASP A 187 -34.99 -47.20 -24.64
C ASP A 187 -35.73 -46.11 -25.45
N LYS A 188 -35.04 -45.00 -25.77
CA LYS A 188 -35.51 -43.89 -26.62
C LYS A 188 -36.66 -43.07 -26.02
N VAL A 189 -36.79 -43.04 -24.69
CA VAL A 189 -37.73 -42.15 -24.02
C VAL A 189 -37.07 -40.80 -23.76
N THR A 190 -37.72 -39.71 -24.17
CA THR A 190 -37.24 -38.34 -23.93
C THR A 190 -37.71 -37.83 -22.57
N LEU A 191 -36.79 -37.32 -21.77
CA LEU A 191 -37.02 -36.80 -20.41
C LEU A 191 -36.49 -35.38 -20.31
N ARG A 192 -37.10 -34.57 -19.43
CA ARG A 192 -36.55 -33.27 -19.00
C ARG A 192 -36.15 -33.35 -17.54
N LEU A 193 -34.84 -33.30 -17.28
CA LEU A 193 -34.27 -33.45 -15.95
C LEU A 193 -33.58 -32.17 -15.49
N SER A 194 -33.57 -31.95 -14.18
CA SER A 194 -32.76 -30.90 -13.54
C SER A 194 -31.95 -31.56 -12.43
N LEU A 195 -30.72 -31.10 -12.23
CA LEU A 195 -29.83 -31.59 -11.18
C LEU A 195 -29.25 -30.43 -10.37
N ALA A 196 -28.86 -30.71 -9.14
CA ALA A 196 -28.12 -29.80 -8.28
C ALA A 196 -26.76 -30.42 -7.98
N VAL A 197 -25.67 -29.71 -8.32
CA VAL A 197 -24.31 -30.12 -8.00
C VAL A 197 -23.82 -29.33 -6.80
N GLU A 198 -23.47 -30.03 -5.73
CA GLU A 198 -22.67 -29.44 -4.66
C GLU A 198 -21.19 -29.48 -5.03
N TRP A 199 -20.51 -28.34 -4.97
CA TRP A 199 -19.09 -28.25 -5.24
C TRP A 199 -18.42 -27.20 -4.34
N ALA A 200 -17.13 -27.35 -4.08
CA ALA A 200 -16.31 -26.38 -3.37
C ALA A 200 -14.90 -26.37 -3.95
N PRO A 201 -14.21 -25.22 -4.00
CA PRO A 201 -12.79 -25.20 -4.27
C PRO A 201 -12.03 -26.01 -3.20
N LYS A 202 -11.14 -26.91 -3.63
CA LYS A 202 -10.25 -27.67 -2.73
C LYS A 202 -8.91 -26.95 -2.53
N ASP A 203 -8.40 -26.37 -3.59
CA ASP A 203 -7.16 -25.62 -3.63
C ASP A 203 -7.43 -24.26 -4.30
N PRO A 204 -7.21 -23.13 -3.61
CA PRO A 204 -7.54 -21.81 -4.14
C PRO A 204 -6.60 -21.40 -5.29
N ALA A 205 -5.33 -21.82 -5.26
CA ALA A 205 -4.38 -21.52 -6.33
C ALA A 205 -4.73 -22.28 -7.62
N LEU A 206 -5.09 -23.55 -7.48
CA LEU A 206 -5.59 -24.35 -8.62
C LEU A 206 -6.90 -23.77 -9.15
N HIS A 207 -7.84 -23.40 -8.25
CA HIS A 207 -9.11 -22.80 -8.62
C HIS A 207 -8.94 -21.56 -9.50
N GLN A 208 -7.97 -20.69 -9.17
CA GLN A 208 -7.72 -19.45 -9.92
C GLN A 208 -7.07 -19.67 -11.29
N ARG A 209 -6.22 -20.70 -11.45
CA ARG A 209 -5.43 -20.89 -12.68
C ARG A 209 -5.97 -21.94 -13.64
N ALA A 210 -6.74 -22.91 -13.15
CA ALA A 210 -7.15 -24.07 -13.94
C ALA A 210 -8.22 -23.72 -14.99
N THR A 211 -9.11 -22.78 -14.68
CA THR A 211 -10.25 -22.43 -15.55
C THR A 211 -10.54 -20.95 -15.43
N ALA A 212 -10.86 -20.28 -16.54
CA ALA A 212 -11.29 -18.89 -16.53
C ALA A 212 -12.62 -18.68 -15.77
N ASP A 213 -13.54 -19.65 -15.88
CA ASP A 213 -14.79 -19.68 -15.13
C ASP A 213 -15.02 -21.09 -14.55
N PRO A 214 -14.68 -21.31 -13.26
CA PRO A 214 -14.88 -22.59 -12.59
C PRO A 214 -16.34 -23.05 -12.56
N LYS A 215 -17.30 -22.12 -12.46
CA LYS A 215 -18.73 -22.46 -12.41
C LYS A 215 -19.20 -22.98 -13.76
N ALA A 216 -18.82 -22.31 -14.84
CA ALA A 216 -19.14 -22.75 -16.19
C ALA A 216 -18.50 -24.11 -16.51
N ALA A 217 -17.25 -24.35 -16.06
CA ALA A 217 -16.59 -25.64 -16.24
C ALA A 217 -17.32 -26.77 -15.49
N VAL A 218 -17.69 -26.56 -14.22
CA VAL A 218 -18.46 -27.55 -13.43
C VAL A 218 -19.84 -27.78 -14.07
N TYR A 219 -20.49 -26.73 -14.55
CA TYR A 219 -21.78 -26.83 -15.26
C TYR A 219 -21.68 -27.73 -16.49
N ALA A 220 -20.71 -27.48 -17.36
CA ALA A 220 -20.51 -28.24 -18.58
C ALA A 220 -20.16 -29.71 -18.29
N MET A 221 -19.28 -29.97 -17.31
CA MET A 221 -18.95 -31.34 -16.89
C MET A 221 -20.18 -32.08 -16.36
N ALA A 222 -21.01 -31.42 -15.55
CA ALA A 222 -22.23 -32.01 -15.02
C ALA A 222 -23.25 -32.32 -16.14
N GLN A 223 -23.39 -31.44 -17.14
CA GLN A 223 -24.24 -31.70 -18.30
C GLN A 223 -23.78 -32.93 -19.11
N LEU A 224 -22.48 -33.06 -19.35
CA LEU A 224 -21.92 -34.20 -20.08
C LEU A 224 -22.11 -35.49 -19.29
N ALA A 225 -21.75 -35.50 -18.00
CA ALA A 225 -21.93 -36.66 -17.13
C ALA A 225 -23.39 -37.09 -17.03
N LEU A 226 -24.33 -36.14 -16.91
CA LEU A 226 -25.76 -36.44 -16.89
C LEU A 226 -26.21 -37.07 -18.22
N ARG A 227 -25.76 -36.52 -19.36
CA ARG A 227 -26.10 -37.05 -20.69
C ARG A 227 -25.59 -38.48 -20.87
N ASP A 228 -24.33 -38.73 -20.52
CA ASP A 228 -23.69 -40.04 -20.65
C ASP A 228 -24.37 -41.09 -19.76
N PHE A 229 -24.73 -40.70 -18.53
CA PHE A 229 -25.45 -41.59 -17.60
C PHE A 229 -26.85 -41.94 -18.14
N VAL A 230 -27.65 -40.94 -18.50
CA VAL A 230 -29.05 -41.14 -18.97
C VAL A 230 -29.10 -41.96 -20.26
N ALA A 231 -28.15 -41.75 -21.18
CA ALA A 231 -28.08 -42.53 -22.42
C ALA A 231 -27.77 -44.02 -22.19
N GLY A 232 -27.19 -44.38 -21.04
CA GLY A 232 -26.81 -45.75 -20.68
C GLY A 232 -27.90 -46.56 -19.98
N VAL A 233 -28.95 -45.91 -19.48
CA VAL A 233 -30.00 -46.51 -18.65
C VAL A 233 -31.38 -46.39 -19.29
N THR A 234 -32.28 -47.32 -18.97
CA THR A 234 -33.70 -47.26 -19.37
C THR A 234 -34.50 -46.34 -18.46
N LEU A 235 -35.73 -45.95 -18.86
CA LEU A 235 -36.59 -45.13 -18.00
C LEU A 235 -36.89 -45.81 -16.66
N ASP A 236 -37.14 -47.11 -16.66
CA ASP A 236 -37.52 -47.87 -15.45
C ASP A 236 -36.36 -47.91 -14.43
N GLU A 237 -35.11 -47.96 -14.91
CA GLU A 237 -33.90 -47.90 -14.06
C GLU A 237 -33.64 -46.50 -13.47
N LEU A 238 -34.25 -45.45 -14.04
CA LEU A 238 -34.10 -44.06 -13.59
C LEU A 238 -35.12 -43.62 -12.53
N LEU A 239 -36.25 -44.33 -12.42
CA LEU A 239 -37.36 -44.04 -11.52
C LEU A 239 -37.18 -44.72 -10.15
#